data_AF-A0AA97MZ86-F1
#
_entry.id   AF-A0AA97MZ86-F1
#
_cell.length_a   1.000
_cell.length_b   1.000
_cell.length_c   1.000
_cell.angle_alpha   90.00
_cell.angle_beta   90.00
_cell.angle_gamma   90.00
#
_symmetry.space_group_name_H-M   'P 1'
#
loop_
_entity.id
_entity.type
_entity.pdbx_description
1 polymer ?
#
loop_
_entity_poly.entity_id
_entity_poly.type
_entity_poly.pdbx_seq_one_letter_code
_entity_poly.pdbx_strand_id
1 'polypeptide(L)'
;GLRVLEALAASGLRSIRFAREVPGLGAIVASDCSPRAAALMARNVARNGVGGLVTPRLADARMLMYQSKAEREPFDVIDLDPYGSPAPFLDAAVQAVSEGGLLCVTCTDMGVMAGNSAETCYSKYGAVSLKGRFCHEMVSAGGTPTARGGARGGVPRPCVPQALRIILHSLDLRANCYQRFVVPLLSVSADFYVRVFVRVFTGQAKVKASASKQALVFHCVGCGSHHLQRLGRATSHGSGFKYGAATGPPVGPSCEFCHQRHQVGGPVWAEPLHDPAFVEGVLASLERSPGRFSTEPRIRGMLSVIAEELGDVPLYYTLDGLSSTIRSNTPSLLQLRSALLHAGFRVSLSHACRNAVKTDAPPAVLWDIMRCWAKLHPVKQERLLDSSPAARILSVEPTLQASFALREDANPSSRKRGLKRFPENPEAFWGPKARAKAG
;
A
#
# COMPACT_ATOMS: atom_id res chain seq x y z
N GLY A 1 27.29 -11.60 -13.50
CA GLY A 1 26.53 -10.46 -12.94
C GLY A 1 25.05 -10.74 -13.03
N LEU A 2 24.21 -9.96 -12.36
CA LEU A 2 22.75 -10.17 -12.34
C LEU A 2 22.11 -9.86 -13.70
N ARG A 3 21.11 -10.66 -14.10
CA ARG A 3 20.33 -10.45 -15.33
C ARG A 3 19.00 -9.76 -15.01
N VAL A 4 18.76 -8.60 -15.61
CA VAL A 4 17.59 -7.74 -15.32
C VAL A 4 16.67 -7.68 -16.54
N LEU A 5 15.36 -7.70 -16.31
CA LEU A 5 14.34 -7.41 -17.31
C LEU A 5 13.59 -6.13 -16.92
N GLU A 6 13.61 -5.13 -17.79
CA GLU A 6 12.62 -4.05 -17.82
C GLU A 6 11.55 -4.43 -18.87
N ALA A 7 10.42 -4.93 -18.41
CA ALA A 7 9.44 -5.57 -19.28
C ALA A 7 8.63 -4.57 -20.13
N LEU A 8 8.47 -3.33 -19.66
CA LEU A 8 7.74 -2.25 -20.33
C LEU A 8 8.60 -0.97 -20.34
N ALA A 9 9.58 -0.94 -21.24
CA ALA A 9 10.69 0.00 -21.15
C ALA A 9 10.43 1.39 -21.76
N ALA A 10 9.45 1.54 -22.65
CA ALA A 10 9.15 2.78 -23.38
C ALA A 10 10.41 3.41 -24.01
N SER A 11 10.99 4.44 -23.36
CA SER A 11 12.21 5.12 -23.83
C SER A 11 13.52 4.42 -23.41
N GLY A 12 13.45 3.38 -22.57
CA GLY A 12 14.60 2.68 -21.98
C GLY A 12 15.24 3.41 -20.79
N LEU A 13 14.61 4.47 -20.28
CA LEU A 13 15.20 5.33 -19.25
C LEU A 13 15.64 4.54 -18.01
N ARG A 14 14.82 3.62 -17.51
CA ARG A 14 15.14 2.86 -16.29
C ARG A 14 16.28 1.89 -16.54
N SER A 15 16.29 1.16 -17.65
CA SER A 15 17.41 0.28 -18.04
C SER A 15 18.72 1.03 -18.22
N ILE A 16 18.69 2.24 -18.81
CA ILE A 16 19.87 3.09 -18.96
C ILE A 16 20.38 3.51 -17.58
N ARG A 17 19.49 3.90 -16.66
CA ARG A 17 19.86 4.22 -15.28
C ARG A 17 20.40 3.02 -14.53
N PHE A 18 19.81 1.84 -14.67
CA PHE A 18 20.34 0.60 -14.10
C PHE A 18 21.77 0.35 -14.59
N ALA A 19 22.02 0.49 -15.89
CA ALA A 19 23.35 0.30 -16.46
C ALA A 19 24.41 1.31 -15.94
N ARG A 20 23.98 2.54 -15.64
CA ARG A 20 24.87 3.62 -15.19
C ARG A 20 25.06 3.65 -13.67
N GLU A 21 24.03 3.27 -12.93
CA GLU A 21 23.92 3.53 -11.50
C GLU A 21 23.97 2.25 -10.66
N VAL A 22 23.84 1.05 -11.23
CA VAL A 22 23.84 -0.21 -10.46
C VAL A 22 25.06 -1.06 -10.84
N PRO A 23 26.06 -1.21 -9.95
CA PRO A 23 27.21 -2.05 -10.20
C PRO A 23 26.85 -3.54 -10.14
N GLY A 24 27.64 -4.40 -10.80
CA GLY A 24 27.50 -5.86 -10.73
C GLY A 24 26.41 -6.47 -11.63
N LEU A 25 25.73 -5.66 -12.44
CA LEU A 25 24.81 -6.15 -13.47
C LEU A 25 25.59 -6.84 -14.59
N GLY A 26 25.09 -7.98 -15.05
CA GLY A 26 25.67 -8.76 -16.15
C GLY A 26 25.00 -8.51 -17.49
N ALA A 27 23.67 -8.34 -17.49
CA ALA A 27 22.89 -8.01 -18.69
C ALA A 27 21.55 -7.39 -18.30
N ILE A 28 21.05 -6.47 -19.13
CA ILE A 28 19.75 -5.83 -18.97
C ILE A 28 18.99 -6.02 -20.29
N VAL A 29 17.84 -6.69 -20.23
CA VAL A 29 16.91 -6.77 -21.37
C VAL A 29 15.84 -5.71 -21.16
N ALA A 30 15.71 -4.80 -22.12
CA ALA A 30 14.71 -3.75 -22.10
C ALA A 30 13.73 -3.99 -23.25
N SER A 31 12.45 -4.20 -22.94
CA SER A 31 11.44 -4.60 -23.93
C SER A 31 10.29 -3.62 -24.01
N ASP A 32 9.76 -3.42 -25.22
CA ASP A 32 8.48 -2.74 -25.44
C ASP A 32 7.75 -3.37 -26.63
N CYS A 33 6.42 -3.37 -26.63
CA CYS A 33 5.61 -3.91 -27.72
C CYS A 33 5.42 -2.91 -28.87
N SER A 34 5.68 -1.62 -28.63
CA SER A 34 5.58 -0.57 -29.64
C SER A 34 6.87 -0.48 -30.46
N PRO A 35 6.81 -0.64 -31.80
CA PRO A 35 7.98 -0.46 -32.67
C PRO A 35 8.63 0.92 -32.53
N ARG A 36 7.81 1.96 -32.31
CA ARG A 36 8.29 3.33 -32.09
C ARG A 36 9.07 3.46 -30.79
N ALA A 37 8.58 2.84 -29.72
CA ALA A 37 9.24 2.84 -28.42
C ALA A 37 10.56 2.04 -28.49
N ALA A 38 10.55 0.85 -29.11
CA ALA A 38 11.75 0.05 -29.32
C ALA A 38 12.84 0.79 -30.11
N ALA A 39 12.47 1.49 -31.19
CA ALA A 39 13.41 2.31 -31.95
C ALA A 39 13.97 3.50 -31.13
N LEU A 40 13.12 4.19 -30.36
CA LEU A 40 13.55 5.27 -29.46
C LEU A 40 14.51 4.75 -28.37
N MET A 41 14.18 3.61 -27.77
CA MET A 41 14.99 2.95 -26.76
C MET A 41 16.36 2.57 -27.32
N ALA A 42 16.44 1.97 -28.51
CA ALA A 42 17.71 1.64 -29.16
C ALA A 42 18.59 2.88 -29.38
N ARG A 43 17.99 3.99 -29.84
CA ARG A 43 18.70 5.28 -29.99
C ARG A 43 19.21 5.80 -28.64
N ASN A 44 18.41 5.72 -27.58
CA ASN A 44 18.80 6.19 -26.25
C ASN A 44 19.91 5.33 -25.64
N VAL A 45 19.86 4.00 -25.82
CA VAL A 45 20.90 3.07 -25.39
C VAL A 45 22.23 3.40 -26.08
N ALA A 46 22.21 3.63 -27.40
CA ALA A 46 23.38 4.02 -28.17
C ALA A 46 23.91 5.40 -27.72
N ARG A 47 23.04 6.40 -27.58
CA ARG A 47 23.40 7.75 -27.13
C ARG A 47 24.07 7.77 -25.76
N ASN A 48 23.66 6.86 -24.87
CA ASN A 48 24.24 6.73 -23.54
C ASN A 48 25.40 5.73 -23.50
N GLY A 49 25.84 5.13 -24.62
CA GLY A 49 26.96 4.19 -24.65
C GLY A 49 26.80 2.98 -23.73
N VAL A 50 25.57 2.51 -23.48
CA VAL A 50 25.28 1.37 -22.59
C VAL A 50 24.91 0.09 -23.34
N GLY A 51 25.13 0.04 -24.66
CA GLY A 51 24.77 -1.09 -25.51
C GLY A 51 25.51 -2.40 -25.18
N GLY A 52 26.66 -2.34 -24.50
CA GLY A 52 27.35 -3.54 -24.01
C GLY A 52 26.64 -4.25 -22.85
N LEU A 53 25.69 -3.58 -22.19
CA LEU A 53 24.95 -4.12 -21.05
C LEU A 53 23.43 -4.15 -21.31
N VAL A 54 22.89 -3.17 -22.03
CA VAL A 54 21.45 -3.04 -22.31
C VAL A 54 21.13 -3.54 -23.71
N THR A 55 20.30 -4.58 -23.80
CA THR A 55 19.78 -5.14 -25.04
C THR A 55 18.32 -4.69 -25.24
N PRO A 56 18.04 -3.77 -26.19
CA PRO A 56 16.68 -3.39 -26.54
C PRO A 56 15.99 -4.51 -27.34
N ARG A 57 14.70 -4.77 -27.05
CA ARG A 57 13.87 -5.76 -27.74
C ARG A 57 12.50 -5.17 -28.10
N LEU A 58 12.03 -5.51 -29.30
CA LEU A 58 10.63 -5.34 -29.71
C LEU A 58 9.90 -6.64 -29.43
N ALA A 59 9.19 -6.72 -28.31
CA ALA A 59 8.49 -7.93 -27.90
C ALA A 59 7.32 -7.64 -26.94
N ASP A 60 6.31 -8.51 -26.94
CA ASP A 60 5.31 -8.55 -25.88
C ASP A 60 5.96 -9.06 -24.59
N ALA A 61 5.80 -8.29 -23.51
CA ALA A 61 6.39 -8.57 -22.21
C ALA A 61 6.07 -9.98 -21.69
N ARG A 62 4.83 -10.47 -21.89
CA ARG A 62 4.40 -11.79 -21.41
C ARG A 62 5.08 -12.89 -22.20
N MET A 63 5.10 -12.75 -23.52
CA MET A 63 5.74 -13.72 -24.40
C MET A 63 7.24 -13.82 -24.12
N LEU A 64 7.91 -12.68 -23.96
CA LEU A 64 9.33 -12.63 -23.62
C LEU A 64 9.63 -13.36 -22.29
N MET A 65 8.80 -13.16 -21.27
CA MET A 65 8.94 -13.85 -19.98
C MET A 65 8.70 -15.36 -20.10
N TYR A 66 7.68 -15.79 -20.85
CA TYR A 66 7.45 -17.22 -21.08
C TYR A 66 8.55 -17.89 -21.92
N GLN A 67 9.07 -17.20 -22.93
CA GLN A 67 10.20 -17.66 -23.73
C GLN A 67 11.45 -17.85 -22.87
N SER A 68 11.80 -16.83 -22.08
CA SER A 68 12.90 -16.90 -21.10
C SER A 68 12.78 -18.09 -20.16
N LYS A 69 11.56 -18.40 -19.68
CA LYS A 69 11.30 -19.60 -18.87
C LYS A 69 11.54 -20.89 -19.67
N ALA A 70 11.01 -20.98 -20.89
CA ALA A 70 11.14 -22.16 -21.74
C ALA A 70 12.61 -22.43 -22.12
N GLU A 71 13.37 -21.38 -22.38
CA GLU A 71 14.79 -21.40 -22.71
C GLU A 71 15.70 -21.63 -21.48
N ARG A 72 15.10 -21.70 -20.28
CA ARG A 72 15.82 -21.84 -18.99
C ARG A 72 16.84 -20.72 -18.74
N GLU A 73 16.53 -19.53 -19.24
CA GLU A 73 17.28 -18.31 -18.98
C GLU A 73 16.44 -17.37 -18.11
N PRO A 74 16.29 -17.62 -16.80
CA PRO A 74 15.50 -16.76 -15.93
C PRO A 74 16.14 -15.38 -15.75
N PHE A 75 15.36 -14.45 -15.22
CA PHE A 75 15.84 -13.12 -14.82
C PHE A 75 15.99 -13.05 -13.31
N ASP A 76 17.10 -12.50 -12.83
CA ASP A 76 17.33 -12.26 -11.40
C ASP A 76 16.52 -11.09 -10.87
N VAL A 77 16.24 -10.12 -11.74
CA VAL A 77 15.38 -8.98 -11.42
C VAL A 77 14.40 -8.76 -12.56
N ILE A 78 13.12 -8.65 -12.26
CA ILE A 78 12.08 -8.27 -13.22
C ILE A 78 11.39 -7.00 -12.72
N ASP A 79 11.31 -5.98 -13.59
CA ASP A 79 10.58 -4.74 -13.34
C ASP A 79 9.35 -4.66 -14.26
N LEU A 80 8.17 -4.65 -13.63
CA LEU A 80 6.88 -4.44 -14.27
C LEU A 80 6.37 -3.04 -13.94
N ASP A 81 6.26 -2.20 -14.96
CA ASP A 81 5.72 -0.85 -14.85
C ASP A 81 4.74 -0.52 -15.99
N PRO A 82 3.56 -1.15 -15.98
CA PRO A 82 2.57 -0.92 -17.02
C PRO A 82 1.74 0.33 -16.72
N TYR A 83 1.17 0.89 -17.79
CA TYR A 83 0.10 1.87 -17.66
C TYR A 83 -1.16 1.19 -17.10
N GLY A 84 -1.54 1.55 -15.87
CA GLY A 84 -2.72 1.03 -15.18
C GLY A 84 -2.39 -0.22 -14.36
N SER A 85 -2.85 -1.39 -14.82
CA SER A 85 -2.86 -2.62 -14.04
C SER A 85 -1.73 -3.57 -14.42
N PRO A 86 -0.99 -4.14 -13.46
CA PRO A 86 0.00 -5.17 -13.72
C PRO A 86 -0.59 -6.58 -13.86
N ALA A 87 -1.87 -6.77 -13.58
CA ALA A 87 -2.52 -8.09 -13.53
C ALA A 87 -2.22 -9.02 -14.73
N PRO A 88 -2.20 -8.54 -16.00
CA PRO A 88 -1.91 -9.40 -17.16
C PRO A 88 -0.48 -9.95 -17.22
N PHE A 89 0.46 -9.33 -16.50
CA PHE A 89 1.90 -9.66 -16.56
C PHE A 89 2.37 -10.48 -15.35
N LEU A 90 1.60 -10.48 -14.26
CA LEU A 90 2.02 -11.09 -12.99
C LEU A 90 2.30 -12.58 -13.12
N ASP A 91 1.48 -13.32 -13.87
CA ASP A 91 1.62 -14.77 -14.02
C ASP A 91 2.91 -15.18 -14.75
N ALA A 92 3.24 -14.47 -15.85
CA ALA A 92 4.48 -14.68 -16.58
C ALA A 92 5.70 -14.28 -15.74
N ALA A 93 5.60 -13.18 -14.99
CA ALA A 93 6.71 -12.67 -14.17
C ALA A 93 7.07 -13.58 -13.01
N VAL A 94 6.09 -14.12 -12.27
CA VAL A 94 6.36 -15.08 -11.18
C VAL A 94 6.98 -16.38 -11.68
N GLN A 95 6.88 -16.69 -12.97
CA GLN A 95 7.49 -17.88 -13.57
C GLN A 95 8.88 -17.59 -14.15
N ALA A 96 9.09 -16.42 -14.74
CA ALA A 96 10.35 -16.04 -15.39
C ALA A 96 11.44 -15.57 -14.41
N VAL A 97 11.06 -15.16 -13.20
CA VAL A 97 12.02 -14.75 -12.17
C VAL A 97 12.79 -15.96 -11.61
N SER A 98 14.09 -15.81 -11.39
CA SER A 98 14.96 -16.85 -10.82
C SER A 98 14.62 -17.17 -9.36
N GLU A 99 15.15 -18.27 -8.84
CA GLU A 99 14.94 -18.66 -7.44
C GLU A 99 15.55 -17.63 -6.49
N GLY A 100 14.71 -17.03 -5.63
CA GLY A 100 15.10 -15.92 -4.77
C GLY A 100 15.32 -14.60 -5.51
N GLY A 101 14.96 -14.50 -6.79
CA GLY A 101 15.05 -13.29 -7.58
C GLY A 101 14.07 -12.20 -7.13
N LEU A 102 14.32 -10.96 -7.56
CA LEU A 102 13.57 -9.75 -7.20
C LEU A 102 12.52 -9.41 -8.26
N LEU A 103 11.27 -9.28 -7.84
CA LEU A 103 10.18 -8.79 -8.68
C LEU A 103 9.73 -7.41 -8.18
N CYS A 104 9.84 -6.41 -9.05
CA CYS A 104 9.35 -5.06 -8.82
C CYS A 104 8.06 -4.86 -9.62
N VAL A 105 6.96 -4.52 -8.96
CA VAL A 105 5.66 -4.33 -9.61
C VAL A 105 5.10 -2.97 -9.28
N THR A 106 4.74 -2.22 -10.31
CA THR A 106 4.05 -0.92 -10.20
C THR A 106 2.60 -1.07 -10.65
N CYS A 107 1.70 -0.38 -9.95
CA CYS A 107 0.30 -0.28 -10.32
C CYS A 107 -0.15 1.18 -10.20
N THR A 108 -0.69 1.71 -11.30
CA THR A 108 -1.23 3.07 -11.38
C THR A 108 -2.76 3.07 -11.46
N ASP A 109 -3.41 1.90 -11.42
CA ASP A 109 -4.87 1.74 -11.48
C ASP A 109 -5.55 2.04 -10.13
N MET A 110 -5.21 3.18 -9.53
CA MET A 110 -5.62 3.51 -8.17
C MET A 110 -7.13 3.74 -8.05
N GLY A 111 -7.82 4.11 -9.14
CA GLY A 111 -9.29 4.24 -9.14
C GLY A 111 -9.98 2.91 -8.82
N VAL A 112 -9.53 1.82 -9.45
CA VAL A 112 -10.04 0.46 -9.18
C VAL A 112 -9.65 0.01 -7.77
N MET A 113 -8.41 0.27 -7.36
CA MET A 113 -7.90 -0.15 -6.05
C MET A 113 -8.50 0.65 -4.87
N ALA A 114 -9.06 1.84 -5.13
CA ALA A 114 -9.72 2.70 -4.16
C ALA A 114 -11.18 2.34 -3.85
N GLY A 115 -11.74 1.30 -4.50
CA GLY A 115 -13.14 0.92 -4.30
C GLY A 115 -14.14 1.69 -5.18
N ASN A 116 -13.71 2.39 -6.24
CA ASN A 116 -14.64 3.01 -7.18
C ASN A 116 -15.28 2.01 -8.15
N SER A 117 -14.58 0.90 -8.42
CA SER A 117 -14.98 -0.14 -9.39
C SER A 117 -14.62 -1.51 -8.81
N ALA A 118 -15.44 -1.99 -7.88
CA ALA A 118 -15.19 -3.22 -7.13
C ALA A 118 -15.21 -4.46 -8.04
N GLU A 119 -16.10 -4.49 -9.02
CA GLU A 119 -16.22 -5.53 -10.05
C GLU A 119 -14.95 -5.62 -10.91
N THR A 120 -14.39 -4.46 -11.28
CA THR A 120 -13.12 -4.40 -12.02
C THR A 120 -11.95 -4.86 -11.15
N CYS A 121 -11.96 -4.51 -9.86
CA CYS A 121 -10.94 -4.95 -8.91
C CYS A 121 -10.96 -6.47 -8.76
N TYR A 122 -12.14 -7.06 -8.62
CA TYR A 122 -12.31 -8.50 -8.51
C TYR A 122 -11.85 -9.23 -9.78
N SER A 123 -12.25 -8.74 -10.96
CA SER A 123 -11.85 -9.33 -12.25
C SER A 123 -10.34 -9.32 -12.47
N LYS A 124 -9.64 -8.23 -12.10
CA LYS A 124 -8.19 -8.12 -12.32
C LYS A 124 -7.35 -8.80 -11.24
N TYR A 125 -7.79 -8.70 -9.98
CA TYR A 125 -6.94 -9.03 -8.83
C TYR A 125 -7.46 -10.17 -7.95
N GLY A 126 -8.69 -10.64 -8.16
CA GLY A 126 -9.33 -11.67 -7.31
C GLY A 126 -9.79 -11.14 -5.95
N ALA A 127 -9.92 -9.82 -5.79
CA ALA A 127 -10.28 -9.18 -4.52
C ALA A 127 -11.26 -8.03 -4.71
N VAL A 128 -12.11 -7.78 -3.71
CA VAL A 128 -13.04 -6.67 -3.65
C VAL A 128 -12.42 -5.51 -2.87
N SER A 129 -12.16 -4.39 -3.54
CA SER A 129 -11.74 -3.16 -2.88
C SER A 129 -12.92 -2.50 -2.16
N LEU A 130 -12.64 -1.89 -1.00
CA LEU A 130 -13.64 -1.21 -0.18
C LEU A 130 -13.47 0.30 -0.32
N LYS A 131 -14.59 0.98 -0.49
CA LYS A 131 -14.63 2.44 -0.40
C LYS A 131 -14.72 2.85 1.08
N GLY A 132 -13.57 2.87 1.76
CA GLY A 132 -13.50 3.26 3.17
C GLY A 132 -13.35 4.76 3.38
N ARG A 133 -13.68 5.26 4.59
CA ARG A 133 -13.37 6.65 4.99
C ARG A 133 -11.86 6.95 5.04
N PHE A 134 -11.03 5.91 5.13
CA PHE A 134 -9.58 5.97 4.93
C PHE A 134 -9.16 6.20 3.46
N CYS A 135 -10.11 6.21 2.50
CA CYS A 135 -9.98 6.68 1.12
C CYS A 135 -10.45 8.16 0.94
N HIS A 136 -10.77 8.89 2.01
CA HIS A 136 -11.28 10.25 1.89
C HIS A 136 -10.29 11.24 2.47
N GLU A 137 -9.35 11.66 1.62
CA GLU A 137 -8.73 12.97 1.74
C GLU A 137 -9.12 13.73 0.48
N MET A 138 -10.14 14.58 0.57
CA MET A 138 -10.28 15.66 -0.41
C MET A 138 -9.23 16.69 -0.03
N VAL A 139 -8.28 16.94 -0.93
CA VAL A 139 -7.60 18.24 -0.89
C VAL A 139 -8.67 19.24 -1.30
N SER A 140 -9.19 20.00 -0.34
CA SER A 140 -9.72 21.31 -0.65
C SER A 140 -8.55 22.08 -1.27
N ALA A 141 -8.50 22.12 -2.61
CA ALA A 141 -7.82 23.23 -3.25
C ALA A 141 -8.47 24.48 -2.64
N GLY A 142 -7.66 25.34 -2.02
CA GLY A 142 -8.13 26.51 -1.30
C GLY A 142 -9.16 27.27 -2.13
N GLY A 143 -10.39 27.29 -1.63
CA GLY A 143 -11.54 27.90 -2.28
C GLY A 143 -12.70 27.89 -1.31
N THR A 144 -12.96 29.05 -0.71
CA THR A 144 -14.13 29.32 0.13
C THR A 144 -15.42 28.82 -0.55
N PRO A 145 -16.34 28.15 0.18
CA PRO A 145 -17.56 27.65 -0.40
C PRO A 145 -18.51 28.83 -0.67
N THR A 146 -18.62 29.26 -1.92
CA THR A 146 -19.76 30.06 -2.35
C THR A 146 -20.92 29.13 -2.63
N ALA A 147 -22.06 29.44 -2.01
CA ALA A 147 -23.31 28.73 -2.22
C ALA A 147 -23.76 28.88 -3.68
N ARG A 148 -24.23 27.77 -4.28
CA ARG A 148 -24.76 27.58 -5.64
C ARG A 148 -23.72 27.16 -6.69
N GLY A 149 -23.72 25.87 -7.05
CA GLY A 149 -23.13 25.37 -8.30
C GLY A 149 -22.47 23.99 -8.18
N GLY A 150 -22.79 23.10 -9.12
CA GLY A 150 -22.44 21.68 -9.18
C GLY A 150 -21.03 21.25 -8.72
N ALA A 151 -21.01 20.13 -8.01
CA ALA A 151 -19.81 19.40 -7.61
C ALA A 151 -18.92 19.06 -8.81
N ARG A 152 -17.87 19.85 -9.05
CA ARG A 152 -16.77 19.49 -9.96
C ARG A 152 -15.54 19.07 -9.15
N GLY A 153 -15.23 17.77 -9.23
CA GLY A 153 -13.87 17.27 -9.45
C GLY A 153 -12.83 17.46 -8.35
N GLY A 154 -13.03 16.85 -7.18
CA GLY A 154 -11.90 16.40 -6.34
C GLY A 154 -11.71 14.90 -6.53
N VAL A 155 -10.52 14.44 -6.92
CA VAL A 155 -10.21 13.00 -6.97
C VAL A 155 -10.11 12.48 -5.53
N PRO A 156 -10.96 11.53 -5.10
CA PRO A 156 -10.83 10.91 -3.77
C PRO A 156 -9.46 10.22 -3.66
N ARG A 157 -8.70 10.48 -2.59
CA ARG A 157 -7.43 9.77 -2.38
C ARG A 157 -7.67 8.26 -2.17
N PRO A 158 -6.95 7.36 -2.85
CA PRO A 158 -7.19 5.92 -2.71
C PRO A 158 -7.03 5.40 -1.27
N CYS A 159 -7.71 4.30 -0.91
CA CYS A 159 -7.37 3.50 0.26
C CYS A 159 -6.03 2.77 0.03
N VAL A 160 -4.94 3.50 0.16
CA VAL A 160 -3.59 3.06 -0.22
C VAL A 160 -3.13 1.74 0.44
N PRO A 161 -3.34 1.49 1.75
CA PRO A 161 -2.92 0.22 2.36
C PRO A 161 -3.65 -0.99 1.78
N GLN A 162 -4.94 -0.83 1.48
CA GLN A 162 -5.71 -1.89 0.86
C GLN A 162 -5.19 -2.19 -0.54
N ALA A 163 -4.81 -1.16 -1.30
CA ALA A 163 -4.24 -1.32 -2.63
C ALA A 163 -2.95 -2.14 -2.63
N LEU A 164 -2.00 -1.80 -1.74
CA LEU A 164 -0.74 -2.54 -1.59
C LEU A 164 -1.00 -4.02 -1.25
N ARG A 165 -1.94 -4.27 -0.33
CA ARG A 165 -2.28 -5.61 0.12
C ARG A 165 -3.03 -6.44 -0.92
N ILE A 166 -3.86 -5.83 -1.76
CA ILE A 166 -4.53 -6.52 -2.87
C ILE A 166 -3.51 -6.94 -3.94
N ILE A 167 -2.52 -6.11 -4.24
CA ILE A 167 -1.47 -6.49 -5.21
C ILE A 167 -0.64 -7.67 -4.68
N LEU A 168 -0.24 -7.62 -3.40
CA LEU A 168 0.47 -8.73 -2.77
C LEU A 168 -0.39 -10.01 -2.72
N HIS A 169 -1.68 -9.90 -2.42
CA HIS A 169 -2.63 -11.02 -2.51
C HIS A 169 -2.62 -11.63 -3.93
N SER A 170 -2.74 -10.78 -4.95
CA SER A 170 -2.81 -11.19 -6.34
C SER A 170 -1.50 -11.81 -6.86
N LEU A 171 -0.37 -11.35 -6.35
CA LEU A 171 0.96 -11.93 -6.62
C LEU A 171 1.12 -13.29 -5.95
N ASP A 172 0.78 -13.40 -4.66
CA ASP A 172 0.88 -14.64 -3.91
C ASP A 172 -0.01 -15.73 -4.53
N LEU A 173 -1.26 -15.41 -4.87
CA LEU A 173 -2.19 -16.34 -5.50
C LEU A 173 -1.63 -16.93 -6.80
N ARG A 174 -1.06 -16.08 -7.67
CA ARG A 174 -0.45 -16.52 -8.95
C ARG A 174 0.82 -17.32 -8.73
N ALA A 175 1.67 -16.94 -7.78
CA ALA A 175 2.88 -17.70 -7.45
C ALA A 175 2.55 -19.10 -6.93
N ASN A 176 1.52 -19.22 -6.08
CA ASN A 176 1.11 -20.47 -5.45
C ASN A 176 0.69 -21.55 -6.46
N CYS A 177 0.11 -21.17 -7.59
CA CYS A 177 -0.23 -22.08 -8.70
C CYS A 177 0.98 -22.88 -9.20
N TYR A 178 2.19 -22.34 -9.02
CA TYR A 178 3.45 -22.94 -9.48
C TYR A 178 4.31 -23.45 -8.32
N GLN A 179 3.71 -23.68 -7.13
CA GLN A 179 4.43 -24.07 -5.91
C GLN A 179 5.49 -23.03 -5.46
N ARG A 180 5.34 -21.79 -5.92
CA ARG A 180 6.19 -20.65 -5.53
C ARG A 180 5.47 -19.77 -4.52
N PHE A 181 6.22 -19.07 -3.69
CA PHE A 181 5.68 -18.12 -2.72
C PHE A 181 6.45 -16.80 -2.79
N VAL A 182 5.78 -15.72 -2.41
CA VAL A 182 6.36 -14.37 -2.40
C VAL A 182 6.74 -13.95 -0.98
N VAL A 183 7.83 -13.19 -0.87
CA VAL A 183 8.28 -12.52 0.36
C VAL A 183 8.35 -11.02 0.09
N PRO A 184 7.45 -10.20 0.64
CA PRO A 184 7.51 -8.76 0.49
C PRO A 184 8.76 -8.19 1.17
N LEU A 185 9.53 -7.39 0.44
CA LEU A 185 10.69 -6.66 0.96
C LEU A 185 10.34 -5.22 1.28
N LEU A 186 9.64 -4.55 0.37
CA LEU A 186 9.27 -3.15 0.48
C LEU A 186 8.00 -2.92 -0.34
N SER A 187 7.08 -2.12 0.19
CA SER A 187 5.85 -1.75 -0.50
C SER A 187 5.66 -0.25 -0.28
N VAL A 188 5.56 0.53 -1.33
CA VAL A 188 5.49 1.99 -1.23
C VAL A 188 4.30 2.51 -1.98
N SER A 189 3.68 3.54 -1.42
CA SER A 189 2.80 4.40 -2.17
C SER A 189 3.47 5.75 -2.36
N ALA A 190 3.53 6.18 -3.61
CA ALA A 190 4.11 7.44 -3.99
C ALA A 190 3.19 8.12 -5.00
N ASP A 191 2.72 9.32 -4.65
CA ASP A 191 1.89 10.18 -5.48
C ASP A 191 0.59 9.48 -5.95
N PHE A 192 0.60 8.92 -7.16
CA PHE A 192 -0.57 8.32 -7.82
C PHE A 192 -0.40 6.84 -8.15
N TYR A 193 0.63 6.19 -7.60
CA TYR A 193 0.88 4.78 -7.83
C TYR A 193 1.30 4.06 -6.55
N VAL A 194 1.19 2.74 -6.62
CA VAL A 194 1.73 1.83 -5.62
C VAL A 194 2.78 0.95 -6.27
N ARG A 195 3.84 0.64 -5.51
CA ARG A 195 4.95 -0.17 -5.98
C ARG A 195 5.33 -1.18 -4.92
N VAL A 196 5.43 -2.44 -5.30
CA VAL A 196 5.80 -3.55 -4.41
C VAL A 196 7.07 -4.22 -4.91
N PHE A 197 7.95 -4.55 -3.98
CA PHE A 197 9.20 -5.26 -4.20
C PHE A 197 9.10 -6.57 -3.43
N VAL A 198 9.14 -7.69 -4.15
CA VAL A 198 9.00 -9.02 -3.55
C VAL A 198 10.12 -9.94 -4.03
N ARG A 199 10.56 -10.86 -3.18
CA ARG A 199 11.36 -12.01 -3.62
C ARG A 199 10.46 -13.19 -3.89
N VAL A 200 10.81 -13.98 -4.88
CA VAL A 200 10.03 -15.17 -5.27
C VAL A 200 10.87 -16.41 -5.06
N PHE A 201 10.33 -17.37 -4.31
CA PHE A 201 11.01 -18.62 -3.97
C PHE A 201 10.11 -19.81 -4.27
N THR A 202 10.68 -21.01 -4.33
CA THR A 202 9.98 -22.27 -4.53
C THR A 202 9.85 -22.99 -3.20
N GLY A 203 8.64 -23.46 -2.85
CA GLY A 203 8.46 -24.15 -1.58
C GLY A 203 7.00 -24.49 -1.27
N GLN A 204 6.62 -25.75 -1.54
CA GLN A 204 5.25 -26.24 -1.34
C GLN A 204 4.75 -26.09 0.10
N ALA A 205 5.63 -26.30 1.10
CA ALA A 205 5.25 -26.15 2.52
C ALA A 205 4.83 -24.72 2.87
N LYS A 206 5.51 -23.70 2.31
CA LYS A 206 5.18 -22.29 2.52
C LYS A 206 3.95 -21.85 1.73
N VAL A 207 3.69 -22.46 0.58
CA VAL A 207 2.47 -22.25 -0.22
C VAL A 207 1.23 -22.70 0.54
N LYS A 208 1.29 -23.83 1.27
CA LYS A 208 0.17 -24.31 2.11
C LYS A 208 -0.25 -23.28 3.17
N ALA A 209 0.66 -22.42 3.61
CA ALA A 209 0.37 -21.34 4.54
C ALA A 209 -0.34 -20.12 3.90
N SER A 210 -0.42 -20.02 2.57
CA SER A 210 -0.95 -18.85 1.87
C SER A 210 -2.32 -18.40 2.39
N ALA A 211 -3.27 -19.33 2.53
CA ALA A 211 -4.62 -18.99 3.02
C ALA A 211 -4.60 -18.32 4.40
N SER A 212 -3.64 -18.68 5.27
CA SER A 212 -3.49 -18.02 6.58
C SER A 212 -2.90 -16.60 6.50
N LYS A 213 -2.22 -16.26 5.40
CA LYS A 213 -1.67 -14.93 5.12
C LYS A 213 -2.70 -13.97 4.49
N GLN A 214 -3.82 -14.50 4.00
CA GLN A 214 -4.88 -13.71 3.38
C GLN A 214 -6.02 -13.45 4.38
N ALA A 215 -6.66 -12.29 4.28
CA ALA A 215 -7.80 -11.93 5.13
C ALA A 215 -8.92 -11.23 4.36
N LEU A 216 -10.16 -11.47 4.79
CA LEU A 216 -11.30 -10.60 4.50
C LEU A 216 -11.30 -9.42 5.47
N VAL A 217 -11.80 -8.28 4.99
CA VAL A 217 -11.97 -7.06 5.77
C VAL A 217 -13.47 -6.83 5.98
N PHE A 218 -13.90 -6.82 7.24
CA PHE A 218 -15.23 -6.38 7.63
C PHE A 218 -15.15 -4.91 8.04
N HIS A 219 -15.71 -4.02 7.22
CA HIS A 219 -15.66 -2.57 7.42
C HIS A 219 -17.05 -2.01 7.74
N CYS A 220 -17.19 -1.33 8.87
CA CYS A 220 -18.44 -0.67 9.21
C CYS A 220 -18.66 0.59 8.36
N VAL A 221 -19.80 0.66 7.65
CA VAL A 221 -20.13 1.82 6.78
C VAL A 221 -20.42 3.11 7.56
N GLY A 222 -20.78 2.96 8.85
CA GLY A 222 -21.08 4.08 9.73
C GLY A 222 -19.82 4.73 10.29
N CYS A 223 -19.17 4.01 11.22
CA CYS A 223 -18.06 4.55 12.01
C CYS A 223 -16.68 4.26 11.42
N GLY A 224 -16.57 3.34 10.46
CA GLY A 224 -15.31 2.98 9.83
C GLY A 224 -14.44 2.00 10.62
N SER A 225 -14.91 1.49 11.77
CA SER A 225 -14.29 0.34 12.45
C SER A 225 -14.10 -0.81 11.47
N HIS A 226 -12.95 -1.49 11.56
CA HIS A 226 -12.62 -2.59 10.68
C HIS A 226 -12.08 -3.78 11.46
N HIS A 227 -12.44 -4.99 11.01
CA HIS A 227 -11.99 -6.25 11.59
C HIS A 227 -11.48 -7.16 10.48
N LEU A 228 -10.42 -7.91 10.75
CA LEU A 228 -9.81 -8.83 9.78
C LEU A 228 -10.18 -10.26 10.11
N GLN A 229 -10.63 -11.00 9.10
CA GLN A 229 -10.88 -12.43 9.20
C GLN A 229 -9.88 -13.15 8.28
N ARG A 230 -8.92 -13.88 8.86
CA ARG A 230 -8.03 -14.74 8.06
C ARG A 230 -8.86 -15.79 7.31
N LEU A 231 -8.43 -16.17 6.10
CA LEU A 231 -9.11 -17.22 5.31
C LEU A 231 -8.76 -18.63 5.78
N GLY A 232 -7.52 -18.83 6.26
CA GLY A 232 -7.05 -20.10 6.81
C GLY A 232 -6.45 -19.95 8.21
N ARG A 233 -6.45 -21.05 8.96
CA ARG A 233 -5.74 -21.19 10.24
C ARG A 233 -4.50 -22.05 10.04
N ALA A 234 -3.37 -21.63 10.58
CA ALA A 234 -2.17 -22.43 10.70
C ALA A 234 -1.92 -22.73 12.18
N THR A 235 -1.94 -24.00 12.58
CA THR A 235 -1.63 -24.44 13.94
C THR A 235 -0.35 -25.24 13.96
N SER A 236 0.59 -24.86 14.83
CA SER A 236 1.82 -25.61 15.04
C SER A 236 1.55 -26.85 15.89
N HIS A 237 2.03 -28.00 15.43
CA HIS A 237 2.06 -29.25 16.19
C HIS A 237 3.50 -29.79 16.14
N GLY A 238 4.28 -29.50 17.19
CA GLY A 238 5.69 -29.89 17.25
C GLY A 238 6.50 -29.28 16.10
N SER A 239 7.05 -30.12 15.23
CA SER A 239 7.84 -29.70 14.05
C SER A 239 7.01 -29.38 12.80
N GLY A 240 5.69 -29.63 12.81
CA GLY A 240 4.81 -29.49 11.66
C GLY A 240 3.72 -28.43 11.80
N PHE A 241 3.18 -27.97 10.67
CA PHE A 241 2.01 -27.09 10.62
C PHE A 241 0.79 -27.83 10.06
N LYS A 242 -0.34 -27.71 10.74
CA LYS A 242 -1.66 -28.13 10.24
C LYS A 242 -2.40 -26.89 9.74
N TYR A 243 -2.89 -26.96 8.51
CA TYR A 243 -3.68 -25.91 7.89
C TYR A 243 -5.15 -26.31 7.81
N GLY A 244 -6.05 -25.37 8.08
CA GLY A 244 -7.49 -25.59 8.01
C GLY A 244 -8.25 -24.31 7.68
N ALA A 245 -9.55 -24.43 7.44
CA ALA A 245 -10.41 -23.27 7.27
C ALA A 245 -10.47 -22.43 8.56
N ALA A 246 -10.56 -21.12 8.42
CA ALA A 246 -10.78 -20.24 9.56
C ALA A 246 -12.26 -20.25 9.98
N THR A 247 -12.50 -20.01 11.28
CA THR A 247 -13.84 -19.82 11.85
C THR A 247 -14.15 -18.32 11.92
N GLY A 248 -15.37 -17.93 11.59
CA GLY A 248 -15.82 -16.53 11.60
C GLY A 248 -17.35 -16.44 11.41
N PRO A 249 -17.90 -15.23 11.22
CA PRO A 249 -17.23 -13.93 11.14
C PRO A 249 -16.76 -13.41 12.52
N PRO A 250 -15.81 -12.45 12.55
CA PRO A 250 -15.32 -11.86 13.81
C PRO A 250 -16.23 -10.75 14.34
N VAL A 251 -17.35 -10.49 13.66
CA VAL A 251 -18.30 -9.41 13.95
C VAL A 251 -19.73 -9.95 13.90
N GLY A 252 -20.60 -9.33 14.69
CA GLY A 252 -22.05 -9.59 14.63
C GLY A 252 -22.71 -9.01 13.37
N PRO A 253 -24.05 -9.16 13.24
CA PRO A 253 -24.81 -8.70 12.07
C PRO A 253 -24.78 -7.17 11.90
N SER A 254 -24.54 -6.43 12.99
CA SER A 254 -24.42 -4.97 13.01
C SER A 254 -23.21 -4.55 13.84
N CYS A 255 -22.66 -3.38 13.55
CA CYS A 255 -21.53 -2.81 14.27
C CYS A 255 -21.88 -2.59 15.75
N GLU A 256 -21.01 -3.03 16.66
CA GLU A 256 -21.21 -2.88 18.10
C GLU A 256 -21.19 -1.40 18.56
N PHE A 257 -20.56 -0.51 17.80
CA PHE A 257 -20.39 0.90 18.18
C PHE A 257 -21.48 1.83 17.66
N CYS A 258 -22.00 1.59 16.45
CA CYS A 258 -22.95 2.48 15.80
C CYS A 258 -24.17 1.77 15.20
N HIS A 259 -24.25 0.45 15.36
CA HIS A 259 -25.29 -0.44 14.82
C HIS A 259 -25.61 -0.22 13.33
N GLN A 260 -24.59 0.15 12.56
CA GLN A 260 -24.63 0.18 11.11
C GLN A 260 -24.09 -1.14 10.54
N ARG A 261 -24.44 -1.43 9.28
CA ARG A 261 -24.01 -2.64 8.57
C ARG A 261 -22.49 -2.66 8.29
N HIS A 262 -21.97 -3.87 8.08
CA HIS A 262 -20.62 -4.10 7.60
C HIS A 262 -20.62 -4.34 6.08
N GLN A 263 -19.63 -3.78 5.40
CA GLN A 263 -19.23 -4.21 4.07
C GLN A 263 -18.09 -5.22 4.20
N VAL A 264 -18.07 -6.20 3.31
CA VAL A 264 -17.02 -7.22 3.24
C VAL A 264 -16.15 -6.93 2.02
N GLY A 265 -14.85 -6.89 2.22
CA GLY A 265 -13.86 -6.74 1.15
C GLY A 265 -12.68 -7.68 1.29
N GLY A 266 -11.77 -7.60 0.32
CA GLY A 266 -10.65 -8.52 0.16
C GLY A 266 -10.97 -9.68 -0.79
N PRO A 267 -10.18 -10.77 -0.76
CA PRO A 267 -9.10 -11.00 0.18
C PRO A 267 -7.94 -10.01 0.03
N VAL A 268 -7.27 -9.70 1.14
CA VAL A 268 -6.10 -8.84 1.19
C VAL A 268 -4.95 -9.57 1.89
N TRP A 269 -3.72 -9.28 1.49
CA TRP A 269 -2.53 -9.71 2.24
C TRP A 269 -2.59 -9.14 3.66
N ALA A 270 -2.50 -9.98 4.68
CA ALA A 270 -2.61 -9.58 6.09
C ALA A 270 -1.29 -9.68 6.86
N GLU A 271 -0.22 -10.18 6.23
CA GLU A 271 1.14 -10.20 6.76
C GLU A 271 1.86 -8.83 6.59
N PRO A 272 3.07 -8.67 7.16
CA PRO A 272 3.88 -7.47 6.97
C PRO A 272 4.10 -7.12 5.48
N LEU A 273 4.16 -5.81 5.21
CA LEU A 273 4.38 -5.26 3.86
C LEU A 273 5.86 -5.07 3.52
N HIS A 274 6.71 -5.12 4.54
CA HIS A 274 8.12 -4.77 4.48
C HIS A 274 8.93 -5.77 5.28
N ASP A 275 10.16 -5.97 4.85
CA ASP A 275 11.20 -6.64 5.61
C ASP A 275 12.05 -5.57 6.32
N PRO A 276 12.02 -5.47 7.67
CA PRO A 276 12.77 -4.46 8.41
C PRO A 276 14.28 -4.49 8.10
N ALA A 277 14.87 -5.68 7.98
CA ALA A 277 16.30 -5.83 7.70
C ALA A 277 16.64 -5.30 6.30
N PHE A 278 15.75 -5.48 5.33
CA PHE A 278 15.92 -4.91 4.00
C PHE A 278 15.81 -3.37 4.02
N VAL A 279 14.83 -2.81 4.73
CA VAL A 279 14.64 -1.35 4.84
C VAL A 279 15.84 -0.68 5.51
N GLU A 280 16.33 -1.24 6.61
CA GLU A 280 17.54 -0.78 7.30
C GLU A 280 18.77 -0.89 6.41
N GLY A 281 18.91 -1.98 5.66
CA GLY A 281 20.00 -2.17 4.70
C GLY A 281 20.01 -1.10 3.61
N VAL A 282 18.83 -0.70 3.09
CA VAL A 282 18.72 0.38 2.10
C VAL A 282 19.06 1.73 2.72
N LEU A 283 18.58 2.03 3.94
CA LEU A 283 18.92 3.26 4.66
C LEU A 283 20.43 3.37 4.90
N ALA A 284 21.07 2.31 5.39
CA ALA A 284 22.52 2.25 5.57
C ALA A 284 23.28 2.42 4.24
N SER A 285 22.75 1.90 3.13
CA SER A 285 23.35 2.10 1.81
C SER A 285 23.26 3.55 1.32
N LEU A 286 22.21 4.29 1.67
CA LEU A 286 22.09 5.72 1.35
C LEU A 286 23.06 6.56 2.19
N GLU A 287 23.31 6.16 3.44
CA GLU A 287 24.28 6.84 4.31
C GLU A 287 25.72 6.63 3.86
N ARG A 288 26.06 5.44 3.32
CA ARG A 288 27.39 5.15 2.75
C ARG A 288 27.68 5.88 1.43
N SER A 289 26.68 6.41 0.74
CA SER A 289 26.84 7.05 -0.57
C SER A 289 25.98 8.31 -0.68
N PRO A 290 26.25 9.33 0.15
CA PRO A 290 25.46 10.56 0.18
C PRO A 290 25.62 11.33 -1.14
N GLY A 291 24.52 11.92 -1.62
CA GLY A 291 24.49 12.72 -2.84
C GLY A 291 24.47 11.90 -4.14
N ARG A 292 24.48 10.56 -4.08
CA ARG A 292 24.44 9.71 -5.27
C ARG A 292 23.17 9.87 -6.08
N PHE A 293 22.05 10.15 -5.40
CA PHE A 293 20.75 10.33 -6.04
C PHE A 293 20.17 11.69 -5.66
N SER A 294 19.73 12.47 -6.65
CA SER A 294 19.05 13.75 -6.41
C SER A 294 17.77 13.60 -5.57
N THR A 295 17.14 12.41 -5.64
CA THR A 295 15.93 12.06 -4.88
C THR A 295 16.22 11.45 -3.51
N GLU A 296 17.47 11.36 -3.07
CA GLU A 296 17.87 10.77 -1.78
C GLU A 296 17.07 11.34 -0.59
N PRO A 297 16.86 12.66 -0.44
CA PRO A 297 16.10 13.19 0.70
C PRO A 297 14.67 12.65 0.78
N ARG A 298 14.04 12.42 -0.39
CA ARG A 298 12.69 11.84 -0.50
C ARG A 298 12.70 10.35 -0.13
N ILE A 299 13.70 9.60 -0.61
CA ILE A 299 13.84 8.17 -0.32
C ILE A 299 14.10 7.97 1.17
N ARG A 300 15.07 8.70 1.76
CA ARG A 300 15.39 8.64 3.19
C ARG A 300 14.17 8.98 4.05
N GLY A 301 13.45 10.05 3.71
CA GLY A 301 12.25 10.45 4.44
C GLY A 301 11.16 9.37 4.43
N MET A 302 10.86 8.81 3.26
CA MET A 302 9.87 7.73 3.10
C MET A 302 10.27 6.46 3.88
N LEU A 303 11.50 5.97 3.68
CA LEU A 303 11.99 4.75 4.33
C LEU A 303 12.08 4.90 5.86
N SER A 304 12.37 6.10 6.36
CA SER A 304 12.35 6.36 7.81
C SER A 304 10.95 6.23 8.40
N VAL A 305 9.90 6.65 7.68
CA VAL A 305 8.52 6.43 8.15
C VAL A 305 8.16 4.95 8.12
N ILE A 306 8.58 4.24 7.08
CA ILE A 306 8.36 2.81 6.92
C ILE A 306 9.04 2.01 8.05
N ALA A 307 10.28 2.38 8.40
CA ALA A 307 11.01 1.76 9.51
C ALA A 307 10.34 1.97 10.88
N GLU A 308 9.64 3.10 11.06
CA GLU A 308 8.88 3.41 12.27
C GLU A 308 7.46 2.83 12.27
N GLU A 309 7.01 2.21 11.18
CA GLU A 309 5.63 1.74 10.98
C GLU A 309 5.38 0.37 11.60
N LEU A 310 4.24 0.19 12.28
CA LEU A 310 3.80 -1.11 12.78
C LEU A 310 3.49 -2.04 11.59
N GLY A 311 4.33 -3.06 11.41
CA GLY A 311 4.22 -4.05 10.34
C GLY A 311 3.15 -5.12 10.57
N ASP A 312 2.88 -5.44 11.84
CA ASP A 312 1.90 -6.42 12.30
C ASP A 312 0.45 -5.90 12.30
N VAL A 313 0.27 -4.57 12.27
CA VAL A 313 -1.03 -3.92 12.20
C VAL A 313 -1.40 -3.63 10.73
N PRO A 314 -2.39 -4.33 10.14
CA PRO A 314 -2.50 -4.31 8.69
C PRO A 314 -3.08 -3.03 8.09
N LEU A 315 -4.07 -2.44 8.78
CA LEU A 315 -4.83 -1.27 8.35
C LEU A 315 -4.58 -0.09 9.30
N TYR A 316 -5.15 1.08 9.02
CA TYR A 316 -5.00 2.28 9.84
C TYR A 316 -6.33 3.00 10.03
N TYR A 317 -6.35 3.94 10.96
CA TYR A 317 -7.40 4.95 11.11
C TYR A 317 -6.88 6.33 10.71
N THR A 318 -7.75 7.19 10.20
CA THR A 318 -7.41 8.59 9.95
C THR A 318 -8.03 9.48 11.04
N LEU A 319 -7.27 10.46 11.51
CA LEU A 319 -7.74 11.41 12.53
C LEU A 319 -9.03 12.13 12.08
N ASP A 320 -9.05 12.57 10.83
CA ASP A 320 -10.20 13.23 10.22
C ASP A 320 -11.40 12.28 10.10
N GLY A 321 -11.16 11.00 9.81
CA GLY A 321 -12.19 9.97 9.77
C GLY A 321 -12.84 9.73 11.13
N LEU A 322 -12.04 9.65 12.20
CA LEU A 322 -12.53 9.49 13.57
C LEU A 322 -13.33 10.71 14.02
N SER A 323 -12.77 11.90 13.83
CA SER A 323 -13.38 13.16 14.29
C SER A 323 -14.64 13.50 13.50
N SER A 324 -14.64 13.29 12.19
CA SER A 324 -15.83 13.50 11.35
C SER A 324 -16.97 12.54 11.67
N THR A 325 -16.66 11.32 12.14
CA THR A 325 -17.67 10.34 12.52
C THR A 325 -18.49 10.82 13.72
N ILE A 326 -17.85 11.41 14.73
CA ILE A 326 -18.51 11.95 15.93
C ILE A 326 -18.82 13.45 15.83
N ARG A 327 -18.47 14.09 14.70
CA ARG A 327 -18.61 15.54 14.45
C ARG A 327 -17.91 16.42 15.49
N SER A 328 -16.74 15.98 15.98
CA SER A 328 -15.90 16.77 16.89
C SER A 328 -14.86 17.60 16.13
N ASN A 329 -14.23 18.53 16.84
CA ASN A 329 -12.93 19.05 16.41
C ASN A 329 -11.89 17.93 16.39
N THR A 330 -10.88 18.07 15.54
CA THR A 330 -9.84 17.05 15.37
C THR A 330 -8.72 17.25 16.40
N PRO A 331 -8.38 16.25 17.24
CA PRO A 331 -7.20 16.34 18.10
C PRO A 331 -5.93 16.42 17.23
N SER A 332 -4.87 17.04 17.73
CA SER A 332 -3.60 17.00 17.02
C SER A 332 -3.05 15.58 16.93
N LEU A 333 -2.24 15.30 15.90
CA LEU A 333 -1.60 14.00 15.71
C LEU A 333 -0.82 13.52 16.94
N LEU A 334 -0.13 14.44 17.62
CA LEU A 334 0.62 14.11 18.83
C LEU A 334 -0.28 13.84 20.03
N GLN A 335 -1.41 14.54 20.17
CA GLN A 335 -2.36 14.31 21.27
C GLN A 335 -3.00 12.93 21.15
N LEU A 336 -3.49 12.55 19.95
CA LEU A 336 -4.08 11.22 19.76
C LEU A 336 -3.04 10.10 19.98
N ARG A 337 -1.82 10.29 19.47
CA ARG A 337 -0.72 9.34 19.72
C ARG A 337 -0.39 9.23 21.20
N SER A 338 -0.32 10.35 21.92
CA SER A 338 -0.04 10.34 23.36
C SER A 338 -1.14 9.64 24.14
N ALA A 339 -2.41 9.83 23.76
CA ALA A 339 -3.55 9.14 24.36
C ALA A 339 -3.47 7.62 24.17
N LEU A 340 -3.13 7.15 22.97
CA LEU A 340 -2.93 5.71 22.71
C LEU A 340 -1.76 5.13 23.51
N LEU A 341 -0.65 5.88 23.61
CA LEU A 341 0.53 5.47 24.39
C LEU A 341 0.25 5.44 25.90
N HIS A 342 -0.49 6.43 26.43
CA HIS A 342 -0.94 6.43 27.82
C HIS A 342 -1.90 5.28 28.13
N ALA A 343 -2.71 4.88 27.15
CA ALA A 343 -3.59 3.72 27.26
C ALA A 343 -2.84 2.37 27.15
N GLY A 344 -1.51 2.38 26.95
CA GLY A 344 -0.69 1.17 26.91
C GLY A 344 -0.61 0.49 25.53
N PHE A 345 -1.06 1.14 24.46
CA PHE A 345 -1.06 0.57 23.12
C PHE A 345 0.08 1.10 22.26
N ARG A 346 0.54 0.28 21.31
CA ARG A 346 1.56 0.70 20.34
C ARG A 346 0.92 1.57 19.28
N VAL A 347 1.67 2.57 18.80
CA VAL A 347 1.17 3.50 17.79
C VAL A 347 2.26 3.96 16.82
N SER A 348 2.00 3.81 15.52
CA SER A 348 2.85 4.37 14.46
C SER A 348 2.04 5.28 13.53
N LEU A 349 2.76 6.04 12.72
CA LEU A 349 2.21 6.68 11.54
C LEU A 349 2.30 5.72 10.36
N SER A 350 1.67 6.06 9.24
CA SER A 350 1.81 5.29 8.01
C SER A 350 2.44 6.14 6.91
N HIS A 351 3.34 5.55 6.13
CA HIS A 351 3.92 6.22 4.95
C HIS A 351 2.86 6.51 3.87
N ALA A 352 1.76 5.77 3.88
CA ALA A 352 0.68 5.86 2.91
C ALA A 352 -0.23 7.09 3.07
N CYS A 353 -0.32 7.66 4.28
CA CYS A 353 -1.20 8.81 4.54
C CYS A 353 -0.70 9.63 5.74
N ARG A 354 -0.65 10.96 5.58
CA ARG A 354 -0.09 11.89 6.57
C ARG A 354 -0.81 11.88 7.92
N ASN A 355 -2.14 11.78 7.89
CA ASN A 355 -3.00 11.81 9.08
C ASN A 355 -3.44 10.41 9.51
N ALA A 356 -2.76 9.36 9.03
CA ALA A 356 -3.05 7.98 9.39
C ALA A 356 -2.27 7.53 10.62
N VAL A 357 -2.97 6.79 11.47
CA VAL A 357 -2.45 6.17 12.69
C VAL A 357 -2.71 4.68 12.64
N LYS A 358 -1.65 3.89 12.81
CA LYS A 358 -1.73 2.46 13.06
C LYS A 358 -1.57 2.20 14.55
N THR A 359 -2.40 1.32 15.09
CA THR A 359 -2.34 0.93 16.48
C THR A 359 -2.86 -0.50 16.64
N ASP A 360 -2.35 -1.20 17.65
CA ASP A 360 -2.89 -2.48 18.10
C ASP A 360 -4.05 -2.32 19.10
N ALA A 361 -4.46 -1.08 19.40
CA ALA A 361 -5.66 -0.81 20.18
C ALA A 361 -6.92 -1.36 19.47
N PRO A 362 -7.76 -2.13 20.18
CA PRO A 362 -9.05 -2.53 19.66
C PRO A 362 -9.93 -1.32 19.30
N PRO A 363 -10.86 -1.46 18.34
CA PRO A 363 -11.75 -0.36 17.95
C PRO A 363 -12.54 0.23 19.14
N ALA A 364 -12.86 -0.58 20.15
CA ALA A 364 -13.53 -0.12 21.38
C ALA A 364 -12.71 0.91 22.15
N VAL A 365 -11.41 0.65 22.33
CA VAL A 365 -10.48 1.58 23.00
C VAL A 365 -10.35 2.87 22.19
N LEU A 366 -10.27 2.77 20.87
CA LEU A 366 -10.18 3.94 20.01
C LEU A 366 -11.42 4.84 20.14
N TRP A 367 -12.61 4.25 20.19
CA TRP A 367 -13.84 5.00 20.42
C TRP A 367 -13.94 5.56 21.83
N ASP A 368 -13.43 4.88 22.85
CA ASP A 368 -13.33 5.43 24.22
C ASP A 368 -12.44 6.66 24.29
N ILE A 369 -11.27 6.63 23.65
CA ILE A 369 -10.40 7.81 23.54
C ILE A 369 -11.16 8.96 22.86
N MET A 370 -11.86 8.70 21.76
CA MET A 370 -12.64 9.72 21.07
C MET A 370 -13.84 10.24 21.88
N ARG A 371 -14.46 9.39 22.73
CA ARG A 371 -15.51 9.80 23.68
C ARG A 371 -14.94 10.73 24.75
N CYS A 372 -13.79 10.40 25.34
CA CYS A 372 -13.08 11.29 26.26
C CYS A 372 -12.73 12.64 25.60
N TRP A 373 -12.30 12.62 24.33
CA TRP A 373 -12.04 13.85 23.58
C TRP A 373 -13.31 14.70 23.42
N ALA A 374 -14.43 14.09 23.08
CA ALA A 374 -15.72 14.77 22.93
C ALA A 374 -16.25 15.35 24.25
N LYS A 375 -15.91 14.76 25.40
CA LYS A 375 -16.22 15.33 26.72
C LYS A 375 -15.41 16.60 27.01
N LEU A 376 -14.14 16.62 26.63
CA LEU A 376 -13.28 17.81 26.75
C LEU A 376 -13.65 18.90 25.73
N HIS A 377 -14.16 18.51 24.57
CA HIS A 377 -14.56 19.41 23.49
C HIS A 377 -16.00 19.10 23.04
N PRO A 378 -17.01 19.64 23.75
CA PRO A 378 -18.41 19.27 23.56
C PRO A 378 -18.90 19.44 22.13
N VAL A 379 -19.50 18.38 21.60
CA VAL A 379 -20.19 18.39 20.30
C VAL A 379 -21.61 18.91 20.50
N LYS A 380 -22.11 19.74 19.57
CA LYS A 380 -23.50 20.24 19.61
C LYS A 380 -24.49 19.10 19.37
N GLN A 381 -24.99 18.51 20.45
CA GLN A 381 -25.80 17.29 20.45
C GLN A 381 -27.15 17.48 19.73
N GLU A 382 -27.72 18.68 19.82
CA GLU A 382 -28.94 19.11 19.10
C GLU A 382 -28.86 18.96 17.56
N ARG A 383 -27.65 18.89 17.01
CA ARG A 383 -27.42 18.76 15.55
C ARG A 383 -27.25 17.30 15.11
N LEU A 384 -27.27 16.35 16.04
CA LEU A 384 -27.12 14.93 15.77
C LEU A 384 -28.50 14.29 15.66
N LEU A 385 -28.71 13.53 14.60
CA LEU A 385 -29.88 12.66 14.49
C LEU A 385 -29.65 11.43 15.38
N ASP A 386 -30.67 10.95 16.10
CA ASP A 386 -30.54 9.81 17.01
C ASP A 386 -30.07 8.51 16.32
N SER A 387 -30.42 8.37 15.04
CA SER A 387 -29.98 7.24 14.19
C SER A 387 -28.55 7.39 13.66
N SER A 388 -27.90 8.54 13.88
CA SER A 388 -26.57 8.81 13.37
C SER A 388 -25.49 8.01 14.10
N PRO A 389 -24.40 7.63 13.43
CA PRO A 389 -23.27 6.98 14.09
C PRO A 389 -22.71 7.79 15.26
N ALA A 390 -22.66 9.12 15.13
CA ALA A 390 -22.20 10.02 16.17
C ALA A 390 -23.01 9.88 17.46
N ALA A 391 -24.35 9.96 17.35
CA ALA A 391 -25.24 9.88 18.52
C ALA A 391 -25.07 8.56 19.28
N ARG A 392 -25.01 7.44 18.55
CA ARG A 392 -24.84 6.09 19.14
C ARG A 392 -23.47 5.86 19.77
N ILE A 393 -22.41 6.42 19.19
CA ILE A 393 -21.07 6.31 19.76
C ILE A 393 -20.99 7.14 21.05
N LEU A 394 -21.51 8.37 21.02
CA LEU A 394 -21.43 9.32 22.13
C LEU A 394 -22.43 9.03 23.26
N SER A 395 -23.47 8.21 23.02
CA SER A 395 -24.42 7.80 24.07
C SER A 395 -23.85 6.76 25.04
N VAL A 396 -22.68 6.19 24.73
CA VAL A 396 -22.00 5.21 25.56
C VAL A 396 -20.89 5.90 26.35
N GLU A 397 -20.87 5.69 27.66
CA GLU A 397 -19.83 6.20 28.54
C GLU A 397 -18.49 5.50 28.29
N PRO A 398 -17.36 6.22 28.23
CA PRO A 398 -16.05 5.62 28.00
C PRO A 398 -15.64 4.75 29.19
N THR A 399 -15.20 3.52 28.92
CA THR A 399 -14.67 2.61 29.95
C THR A 399 -13.23 2.96 30.34
N LEU A 400 -12.47 3.46 29.37
CA LEU A 400 -11.11 3.99 29.56
C LEU A 400 -11.14 5.52 29.71
N GLN A 401 -10.43 6.06 30.70
CA GLN A 401 -10.14 7.49 30.78
C GLN A 401 -8.85 7.83 30.02
N ALA A 402 -8.98 8.55 28.91
CA ALA A 402 -7.85 8.89 28.05
C ALA A 402 -7.13 10.18 28.51
N SER A 403 -5.80 10.13 28.56
CA SER A 403 -4.95 11.31 28.79
C SER A 403 -4.40 11.86 27.48
N PHE A 404 -4.67 13.13 27.17
CA PHE A 404 -4.15 13.82 25.99
C PHE A 404 -2.87 14.64 26.28
N ALA A 405 -2.28 14.48 27.47
CA ALA A 405 -1.01 15.09 27.81
C ALA A 405 0.07 14.60 26.83
N LEU A 406 0.90 15.52 26.34
CA LEU A 406 1.92 15.18 25.36
C LEU A 406 3.02 14.34 25.98
N ARG A 407 3.27 13.16 25.40
CA ARG A 407 4.43 12.34 25.74
C ARG A 407 5.61 12.62 24.82
N GLU A 408 6.82 12.47 25.34
CA GLU A 408 8.05 12.71 24.57
C GLU A 408 8.28 11.67 23.44
N ASP A 409 7.86 10.43 23.69
CA ASP A 409 7.90 9.29 22.75
C ASP A 409 6.80 9.34 21.68
N ALA A 410 5.81 10.22 21.85
CA ALA A 410 4.73 10.39 20.87
C ALA A 410 5.23 11.00 19.55
N ASN A 411 6.31 11.78 19.55
CA ASN A 411 6.87 12.41 18.36
C ASN A 411 7.95 11.52 17.72
N PRO A 412 7.71 10.93 16.53
CA PRO A 412 8.66 10.01 15.91
C PRO A 412 10.00 10.67 15.56
N SER A 413 11.06 9.89 15.55
CA SER A 413 12.43 10.38 15.30
C SER A 413 12.55 11.04 13.92
N SER A 414 11.91 10.47 12.90
CA SER A 414 11.87 11.00 11.54
C SER A 414 11.25 12.40 11.48
N ARG A 415 10.24 12.67 12.33
CA ARG A 415 9.59 13.97 12.43
C ARG A 415 10.41 14.95 13.25
N LYS A 416 11.01 14.51 14.37
CA LYS A 416 11.95 15.33 15.17
C LYS A 416 13.13 15.83 14.31
N ARG A 417 13.61 15.00 13.38
CA ARG A 417 14.71 15.31 12.44
C ARG A 417 14.30 16.12 11.21
N GLY A 418 13.02 16.47 11.03
CA GLY A 418 12.55 17.28 9.90
C GLY A 418 12.71 16.61 8.52
N LEU A 419 12.70 15.27 8.45
CA LEU A 419 12.88 14.56 7.18
C LEU A 419 11.70 14.80 6.23
N LYS A 420 11.94 14.74 4.91
CA LYS A 420 10.89 14.87 3.87
C LYS A 420 10.02 13.61 3.81
N ARG A 421 9.12 13.46 4.79
CA ARG A 421 8.25 12.29 4.99
C ARG A 421 7.13 12.19 3.95
N PHE A 422 6.54 13.34 3.61
CA PHE A 422 5.47 13.45 2.63
C PHE A 422 5.88 14.54 1.62
N PRO A 423 6.35 14.18 0.42
CA PRO A 423 6.65 15.15 -0.61
C PRO A 423 5.36 15.87 -1.03
N GLU A 424 5.46 17.17 -1.31
CA GLU A 424 4.35 17.91 -1.90
C GLU A 424 4.11 17.38 -3.32
N ASN A 425 2.84 17.12 -3.64
CA ASN A 425 2.49 16.79 -5.01
C ASN A 425 2.83 18.01 -5.89
N PRO A 426 3.40 17.80 -7.08
CA PRO A 426 3.70 18.93 -7.95
C PRO A 426 2.41 19.64 -8.38
N GLU A 427 2.56 20.86 -8.90
CA GLU A 427 1.48 21.80 -9.23
C GLU A 427 0.35 21.19 -10.07
N ALA A 428 -0.78 21.92 -10.14
CA ALA A 428 -1.88 21.57 -11.03
C ALA A 428 -1.35 21.21 -12.44
N PHE A 429 -1.91 20.18 -13.06
CA PHE A 429 -1.48 19.58 -14.35
C PHE A 429 -0.30 18.60 -14.31
N TRP A 430 0.25 18.28 -13.14
CA TRP A 430 1.23 17.20 -13.00
C TRP A 430 0.59 15.82 -12.80
N GLY A 431 0.99 14.85 -13.61
CA GLY A 431 0.48 13.47 -13.59
C GLY A 431 0.10 12.95 -14.98
N PRO A 432 -0.13 11.63 -15.14
CA PRO A 432 -0.55 11.07 -16.41
C PRO A 432 -1.88 11.69 -16.83
N LYS A 433 -1.86 12.47 -17.92
CA LYS A 433 -3.08 13.01 -18.53
C LYS A 433 -3.99 11.87 -18.97
N ALA A 434 -5.29 12.12 -19.00
CA ALA A 434 -6.25 11.18 -19.56
C ALA A 434 -5.77 10.72 -20.94
N ARG A 435 -5.87 9.41 -21.21
CA ARG A 435 -5.53 8.83 -22.51
C ARG A 435 -6.17 9.68 -23.60
N ALA A 436 -5.36 10.15 -24.56
CA ALA A 436 -5.87 10.91 -25.68
C ALA A 436 -7.03 10.12 -26.31
N LYS A 437 -8.20 10.76 -26.46
CA LYS A 437 -9.29 10.17 -27.22
C LYS A 437 -8.76 9.93 -28.63
N ALA A 438 -8.94 8.72 -29.15
CA ALA A 438 -8.66 8.46 -30.56
C ALA A 438 -9.57 9.41 -31.36
N GLY A 439 -8.94 10.39 -32.00
CA GLY A 439 -9.57 11.24 -33.00
C GLY A 439 -9.60 10.55 -34.34
#